data_AF-A0A960SK88-F1
#
_entry.id   AF-A0A960SK88-F1
#
_cell.length_a   1.000
_cell.length_b   1.000
_cell.length_c   1.000
_cell.angle_alpha   90.00
_cell.angle_beta   90.00
_cell.angle_gamma   90.00
#
_symmetry.space_group_name_H-M   'P 1'
#
loop_
_entity.id
_entity.type
_entity.pdbx_description
1 polymer ?
#
loop_
_entity_poly.entity_id
_entity_poly.type
_entity_poly.pdbx_seq_one_letter_code
_entity_poly.pdbx_strand_id
1 'polypeptide(L)' 'MEIDLEKTADRLFPLLSALVTPRPIALVTTISPNGRVNAAPFSFFNLLGTEPPIVGVCPGDRD' A
#
# COMPACT_ATOMS: atom_id res chain seq x y z
N MET A 1 -17.91 -6.39 19.40
CA MET A 1 -16.86 -5.35 19.50
C MET A 1 -17.10 -4.41 18.34
N GLU A 2 -17.22 -3.12 18.61
CA GLU A 2 -17.43 -2.07 17.62
C GLU A 2 -16.27 -1.09 17.71
N ILE A 3 -15.72 -0.67 16.58
CA ILE A 3 -14.62 0.29 16.52
C ILE A 3 -15.17 1.57 15.91
N ASP A 4 -15.18 2.64 16.71
CA ASP A 4 -15.54 3.98 16.27
C ASP A 4 -14.34 4.61 15.54
N LEU A 5 -14.49 4.77 14.22
CA LEU A 5 -13.42 5.27 13.34
C LEU A 5 -13.16 6.76 13.53
N GLU A 6 -14.16 7.54 13.94
CA GLU A 6 -13.99 8.99 14.19
C GLU A 6 -13.09 9.22 15.41
N LYS A 7 -13.23 8.37 16.43
CA LYS A 7 -12.42 8.44 17.66
C LYS A 7 -11.04 7.78 17.55
N THR A 8 -10.77 7.07 16.46
CA THR A 8 -9.55 6.25 16.29
C THR A 8 -8.75 6.64 15.04
N ALA A 9 -9.00 7.84 14.50
CA ALA A 9 -8.44 8.30 13.22
C ALA A 9 -6.90 8.18 13.16
N ASP A 10 -6.22 8.51 14.24
CA ASP A 10 -4.75 8.45 14.41
C ASP A 10 -4.20 7.02 14.36
N ARG A 11 -5.04 6.00 14.61
CA ARG A 11 -4.66 4.59 14.65
C ARG A 11 -5.23 3.76 13.49
N LEU A 12 -5.82 4.40 12.48
CA LEU A 12 -6.41 3.68 11.34
C LEU A 12 -5.37 2.88 10.56
N PHE A 13 -4.20 3.47 10.29
CA PHE A 13 -3.14 2.75 9.57
C PHE A 13 -2.70 1.46 10.29
N PRO A 14 -2.26 1.47 11.56
CA PRO A 14 -1.85 0.24 12.24
C PRO A 14 -3.03 -0.73 12.43
N LEU A 15 -4.25 -0.24 12.62
CA LEU A 15 -5.44 -1.08 12.73
C LEU A 15 -5.73 -1.85 11.43
N LEU A 16 -5.84 -1.14 10.30
CA LEU A 16 -6.10 -1.74 8.99
C LEU A 16 -4.96 -2.68 8.58
N SER A 17 -3.71 -2.30 8.88
CA SER A 17 -2.53 -3.12 8.63
C SER A 17 -2.50 -4.41 9.46
N ALA A 18 -3.18 -4.45 10.60
CA ALA A 18 -3.30 -5.67 11.41
C ALA A 18 -4.49 -6.53 10.96
N LEU A 19 -5.60 -5.90 10.56
CA LEU A 19 -6.83 -6.59 10.19
C LEU A 19 -6.79 -7.20 8.79
N VAL A 20 -6.16 -6.53 7.82
CA VAL A 20 -6.06 -7.01 6.44
C VAL A 20 -4.73 -7.74 6.26
N THR A 21 -4.77 -9.06 6.43
CA THR A 21 -3.61 -9.95 6.38
C THR A 21 -4.02 -11.37 5.91
N PRO A 22 -3.14 -12.13 5.22
CA PRO A 22 -1.82 -11.75 4.70
C PRO A 22 -1.92 -10.72 3.57
N ARG A 23 -0.89 -9.88 3.43
CA ARG A 23 -0.79 -8.92 2.31
C ARG A 23 0.33 -9.32 1.35
N PRO A 24 0.06 -9.45 0.05
CA PRO A 24 1.13 -9.61 -0.93
C PRO A 24 2.01 -8.35 -0.93
N ILE A 25 3.31 -8.54 -1.16
CA ILE A 25 4.29 -7.44 -1.20
C ILE A 25 4.73 -7.24 -2.64
N ALA A 26 4.48 -6.04 -3.18
CA ALA A 26 5.09 -5.61 -4.42
C ALA A 26 6.44 -4.94 -4.13
N LEU A 27 7.54 -5.51 -4.61
CA LEU A 27 8.82 -4.81 -4.68
C LEU A 27 8.85 -3.98 -5.97
N VAL A 28 8.58 -2.68 -5.85
CA VAL A 28 8.47 -1.79 -7.02
C VAL A 28 9.80 -1.10 -7.25
N THR A 29 10.31 -1.18 -8.48
CA THR A 29 11.51 -0.46 -8.93
C THR A 29 11.15 0.72 -9.82
N THR A 30 11.86 1.83 -9.68
CA THR A 30 11.73 3.02 -10.55
C THR A 30 13.09 3.54 -10.96
N ILE A 31 13.15 4.36 -12.02
CA ILE A 31 14.36 5.04 -12.46
C ILE A 31 14.12 6.54 -12.32
N SER A 32 15.01 7.23 -11.61
CA SER A 32 14.92 8.69 -11.47
C SER A 32 15.31 9.40 -12.78
N PRO A 33 15.02 10.70 -12.93
CA PRO A 33 15.47 11.48 -14.09
C PRO A 33 16.99 11.44 -14.32
N ASN A 34 17.78 11.19 -13.27
CA ASN A 34 19.25 11.10 -13.35
C ASN A 34 19.74 9.67 -13.61
N GLY A 35 18.85 8.74 -13.96
CA GLY A 35 19.18 7.33 -14.22
C GLY A 35 19.40 6.48 -12.97
N ARG A 36 19.14 7.00 -11.76
CA ARG A 36 19.31 6.22 -10.52
C ARG A 36 18.15 5.26 -10.31
N VAL A 37 18.45 3.97 -10.14
CA VAL A 37 17.47 2.95 -9.77
C VAL A 37 17.05 3.11 -8.30
N ASN A 38 15.74 3.04 -8.04
CA ASN A 38 15.17 2.98 -6.70
C ASN A 38 14.38 1.68 -6.57
N ALA A 39 14.26 1.14 -5.36
CA ALA A 39 13.45 -0.02 -5.05
C ALA A 39 12.79 0.16 -3.68
N ALA A 40 11.49 -0.10 -3.57
CA ALA A 40 10.77 -0.04 -2.31
C ALA A 40 9.67 -1.11 -2.23
N PRO A 41 9.47 -1.75 -1.07
CA PRO A 41 8.38 -2.71 -0.86
C PRO A 41 7.07 -1.99 -0.49
N PHE A 42 5.96 -2.42 -1.10
CA PHE A 42 4.62 -1.95 -0.79
C PHE A 42 3.70 -3.12 -0.47
N SER A 43 3.09 -3.09 0.72
CA SER A 43 2.14 -4.13 1.15
C SER A 43 0.68 -3.77 0.87
N PHE A 44 0.39 -2.52 0.50
CA PHE A 44 -0.93 -2.12 0.03
C PHE A 44 -0.97 -2.31 -1.49
N PHE A 45 -1.02 -3.58 -1.89
CA PHE A 45 -0.92 -4.03 -3.28
C PHE A 45 -1.98 -5.10 -3.58
N ASN A 46 -2.64 -5.02 -4.74
CA ASN A 46 -3.55 -6.07 -5.22
C ASN A 46 -3.79 -6.03 -6.75
N LEU A 47 -4.30 -7.13 -7.30
CA LEU A 47 -4.86 -7.21 -8.66
C LEU A 47 -6.25 -6.58 -8.68
N LEU A 48 -6.51 -5.70 -9.63
CA LEU A 48 -7.79 -4.99 -9.78
C LEU A 48 -8.60 -5.45 -11.00
N GLY A 49 -7.94 -5.98 -12.02
CA GLY A 49 -8.60 -6.47 -13.23
C GLY A 49 -7.67 -7.30 -14.09
N THR A 50 -8.25 -8.15 -14.94
CA THR A 50 -7.51 -9.01 -15.87
C THR A 50 -7.66 -8.58 -17.33
N GLU A 51 -8.70 -7.79 -17.66
CA GLU A 51 -8.96 -7.27 -19.00
C GLU A 51 -9.52 -5.83 -18.95
N PRO A 52 -8.67 -4.80 -19.08
CA PRO A 52 -7.21 -4.89 -19.15
C PRO A 52 -6.59 -5.35 -17.82
N PRO A 53 -5.36 -5.89 -17.83
CA PRO A 53 -4.67 -6.27 -16.61
C PRO A 53 -4.28 -5.01 -15.82
N ILE A 54 -4.84 -4.85 -14.62
CA ILE A 54 -4.63 -3.67 -13.76
C ILE A 54 -4.22 -4.16 -12.37
N VAL A 55 -3.20 -3.52 -11.80
CA VAL A 55 -2.83 -3.66 -10.39
C VAL A 55 -2.86 -2.29 -9.70
N GLY A 56 -3.15 -2.30 -8.40
CA GLY A 56 -3.07 -1.11 -7.55
C GLY A 56 -1.90 -1.22 -6.59
N VAL A 57 -1.13 -0.13 -6.43
CA VAL A 57 -0.13 0.05 -5.38
C VAL A 57 -0.39 1.40 -4.73
N CYS A 58 -0.40 1.45 -3.39
CA CYS A 58 -0.60 2.69 -2.62
C CYS A 58 0.68 3.07 -1.86
N PRO A 59 1.54 3.95 -2.42
CA PRO A 59 2.62 4.57 -1.68
C PRO A 59 2.07 5.44 -0.53
N GLY A 60 2.75 5.43 0.61
CA GLY A 60 2.45 6.34 1.71
C GLY A 60 2.92 7.76 1.40
N ASP A 61 2.38 8.72 2.16
CA ASP A 61 2.87 10.09 2.14
C ASP A 61 4.32 10.16 2.62
N ARG A 62 5.06 11.15 2.10
CA ARG A 62 6.49 11.30 2.37
C ARG A 62 6.78 12.07 3.68
N ASP A 63 5.75 12.57 4.35
CA ASP A 63 5.83 13.50 5.48
C ASP A 63 5.25 12.88 6.77
#